data_AF-A0A076HTM9-F1
#
_entry.id   AF-A0A076HTM9-F1
#
_cell.length_a   1.000
_cell.length_b   1.000
_cell.length_c   1.000
_cell.angle_alpha   90.00
_cell.angle_beta   90.00
_cell.angle_gamma   90.00
#
_symmetry.space_group_name_H-M   'P 1'
#
loop_
_entity.id
_entity.type
_entity.pdbx_description
1 polymer ?
#
loop_
_entity_poly.entity_id
_entity_poly.type
_entity_poly.pdbx_seq_one_letter_code
_entity_poly.pdbx_strand_id
1 'polypeptide(L)'
;MAYKTTLHLLFLILLKQSLLLVLLLPLSCFAQTGRNMMQINQQSRQDFNRMVNQRNQDFQSRQMLRSRSGSGSGLMTAEQLAQAQAKQQQLEQAATDKLTQLARQQQQRREQYPAANPQQAALQQKKDEKQLNILTVKNYREVFLPGQVVNALQAQQLPARAQQNLRNLNESLTDKLWWKKQEGAGLTAKLTAYSDTLSSLTTSLLGFDLASPPAMPPPFSLTGLTAQLATHTFDQTAATQLVRDAALSDKLVAGEQLAKAVNNFRSLSTAAVQSSPTNSKKLKEDVQASLRTVNKEMERYYARISAAHALTDAQKALLKSTSDYLAKNRK
;
A
#
# COMPACT_ATOMS: atom_id res chain seq x y z
N MET A 1 80.95 -38.30 25.92
CA MET A 1 80.01 -37.49 26.75
C MET A 1 79.87 -36.07 26.18
N ALA A 2 79.26 -35.90 25.00
CA ALA A 2 79.13 -34.56 24.38
C ALA A 2 77.81 -34.34 23.59
N TYR A 3 76.84 -35.24 23.71
CA TYR A 3 75.57 -35.16 22.95
C TYR A 3 74.34 -34.88 23.84
N LYS A 4 74.48 -34.86 25.17
CA LYS A 4 73.35 -34.66 26.09
C LYS A 4 73.10 -33.20 26.48
N THR A 5 74.11 -32.34 26.37
CA THR A 5 74.04 -30.92 26.75
C THR A 5 73.48 -30.02 25.64
N THR A 6 73.69 -30.36 24.37
CA THR A 6 73.18 -29.61 23.21
C THR A 6 71.68 -29.78 23.00
N LEU A 7 71.12 -30.96 23.32
CA LEU A 7 69.68 -31.21 23.18
C LEU A 7 68.85 -30.44 24.21
N HIS A 8 69.36 -30.28 25.44
CA HIS A 8 68.68 -29.51 26.49
C HIS A 8 68.68 -28.00 26.21
N LEU A 9 69.75 -27.47 25.60
CA LEU A 9 69.83 -26.05 25.26
C LEU A 9 68.83 -25.68 24.14
N LEU A 10 68.71 -26.53 23.13
CA LEU A 10 67.74 -26.36 22.03
C LEU A 10 66.29 -26.44 22.53
N PHE A 11 65.99 -27.34 23.47
CA PHE A 11 64.66 -27.46 24.05
C PHE A 11 64.28 -26.24 24.89
N LEU A 12 65.22 -25.67 25.66
CA LEU A 12 65.00 -24.45 26.46
C LEU A 12 64.81 -23.19 25.61
N ILE A 13 65.49 -23.09 24.47
CA ILE A 13 65.33 -21.98 23.52
C ILE A 13 63.96 -22.06 22.83
N LEU A 14 63.54 -23.27 22.42
CA LEU A 14 62.20 -23.50 21.83
C LEU A 14 61.07 -23.25 22.85
N LEU A 15 61.25 -23.62 24.11
CA LEU A 15 60.26 -23.39 25.18
C LEU A 15 60.13 -21.89 25.54
N LYS A 16 61.24 -21.13 25.49
CA LYS A 16 61.21 -19.67 25.71
C LYS A 16 60.59 -18.92 24.53
N GLN A 17 60.87 -19.33 23.29
CA GLN A 17 60.27 -18.70 22.11
C GLN A 17 58.77 -18.98 22.00
N SER A 18 58.30 -20.17 22.38
CA SER A 18 56.86 -20.47 22.43
C SER A 18 56.14 -19.72 23.54
N LEU A 19 56.77 -19.51 24.71
CA LEU A 19 56.18 -18.70 25.79
C LEU A 19 56.08 -17.21 25.42
N LEU A 20 57.06 -16.68 24.68
CA LEU A 20 57.05 -15.29 24.21
C LEU A 20 55.99 -15.04 23.12
N LEU A 21 55.72 -16.05 22.28
CA LEU A 21 54.63 -16.04 21.29
C LEU A 21 53.23 -16.10 21.92
N VAL A 22 53.09 -16.74 23.10
CA VAL A 22 51.81 -16.76 23.85
C VAL A 22 51.58 -15.44 24.60
N LEU A 23 52.64 -14.75 25.03
CA LEU A 23 52.56 -13.45 25.71
C LEU A 23 52.38 -12.24 24.78
N LEU A 24 52.65 -12.41 23.48
CA LEU A 24 52.42 -11.41 22.42
C LEU A 24 51.14 -11.65 21.61
N LEU A 25 50.29 -12.60 22.02
CA LEU A 25 48.93 -12.70 21.50
C LEU A 25 48.18 -11.41 21.88
N PRO A 26 47.62 -10.69 20.90
CA PRO A 26 47.02 -9.39 21.15
C PRO A 26 45.81 -9.56 22.07
N LEU A 27 45.85 -8.88 23.22
CA LEU A 27 44.68 -8.57 24.07
C LEU A 27 43.54 -7.85 23.31
N SER A 28 43.68 -7.63 22.00
CA SER A 28 42.69 -7.02 21.10
C SER A 28 41.43 -7.85 20.88
N CYS A 29 41.41 -9.15 21.22
CA CYS A 29 40.24 -10.01 20.98
C CYS A 29 39.03 -9.64 21.86
N PHE A 30 39.23 -8.98 23.00
CA PHE A 30 38.15 -8.49 23.87
C PHE A 30 37.64 -7.08 23.50
N ALA A 31 38.46 -6.25 22.85
CA ALA A 31 38.06 -4.89 22.45
C ALA A 31 37.25 -4.88 21.14
N GLN A 32 37.51 -5.82 20.23
CA GLN A 32 36.78 -5.95 18.95
C GLN A 32 35.37 -6.55 19.12
N THR A 33 35.17 -7.43 20.11
CA THR A 33 33.86 -8.00 20.43
C THR A 33 32.88 -6.96 20.97
N GLY A 34 33.36 -5.98 21.76
CA GLY A 34 32.54 -4.87 22.25
C GLY A 34 32.08 -3.91 21.14
N ARG A 35 32.95 -3.61 20.17
CA ARG A 35 32.61 -2.75 19.01
C ARG A 35 31.57 -3.39 18.10
N ASN A 36 31.71 -4.68 17.79
CA ASN A 36 30.72 -5.43 17.00
C ASN A 36 29.37 -5.54 17.74
N MET A 37 29.37 -5.69 19.07
CA MET A 37 28.14 -5.76 19.86
C MET A 37 27.39 -4.41 19.87
N MET A 38 28.11 -3.29 19.98
CA MET A 38 27.51 -1.95 19.82
C MET A 38 26.97 -1.73 18.41
N GLN A 39 27.69 -2.17 17.37
CA GLN A 39 27.25 -2.04 15.97
C GLN A 39 25.98 -2.85 15.68
N ILE A 40 25.91 -4.10 16.13
CA ILE A 40 24.74 -4.96 15.94
C ILE A 40 23.52 -4.41 16.71
N ASN A 41 23.74 -3.89 17.93
CA ASN A 41 22.68 -3.27 18.73
C ASN A 41 22.25 -1.89 18.19
N GLN A 42 23.16 -1.13 17.59
CA GLN A 42 22.82 0.11 16.87
C GLN A 42 22.05 -0.17 15.58
N GLN A 43 22.45 -1.19 14.83
CA GLN A 43 21.78 -1.60 13.59
C GLN A 43 20.36 -2.11 13.87
N SER A 44 20.15 -2.88 14.95
CA SER A 44 18.82 -3.33 15.36
C SER A 44 17.92 -2.18 15.81
N ARG A 45 18.47 -1.16 16.50
CA ARG A 45 17.74 0.08 16.81
C ARG A 45 17.36 0.85 15.54
N GLN A 46 18.25 0.88 14.54
CA GLN A 46 17.97 1.52 13.26
C GLN A 46 16.90 0.78 12.46
N ASP A 47 16.95 -0.55 12.38
CA ASP A 47 15.96 -1.35 11.66
C ASP A 47 14.59 -1.33 12.35
N PHE A 48 14.56 -1.33 13.69
CA PHE A 48 13.35 -1.11 14.47
C PHE A 48 12.75 0.28 14.22
N ASN A 49 13.57 1.33 14.32
CA ASN A 49 13.12 2.70 14.07
C ASN A 49 12.64 2.87 12.62
N ARG A 50 13.29 2.21 11.65
CA ARG A 50 12.83 2.18 10.25
C ARG A 50 11.48 1.49 10.15
N MET A 51 11.30 0.31 10.73
CA MET A 51 10.04 -0.43 10.67
C MET A 51 8.88 0.34 11.33
N VAL A 52 9.12 0.93 12.51
CA VAL A 52 8.11 1.72 13.22
C VAL A 52 7.79 3.04 12.50
N ASN A 53 8.81 3.75 12.00
CA ASN A 53 8.60 4.98 11.25
C ASN A 53 7.92 4.72 9.90
N GLN A 54 8.28 3.63 9.21
CA GLN A 54 7.60 3.22 7.98
C GLN A 54 6.12 2.92 8.24
N ARG A 55 5.79 2.20 9.32
CA ARG A 55 4.38 1.93 9.67
C ARG A 55 3.62 3.19 10.10
N ASN A 56 4.26 4.10 10.84
CA ASN A 56 3.64 5.37 11.21
C ASN A 56 3.41 6.26 9.98
N GLN A 57 4.35 6.31 9.04
CA GLN A 57 4.16 7.01 7.76
C GLN A 57 3.03 6.38 6.94
N ASP A 58 2.93 5.05 6.89
CA ASP A 58 1.85 4.36 6.19
C ASP A 58 0.49 4.61 6.85
N PHE A 59 0.43 4.66 8.17
CA PHE A 59 -0.77 5.00 8.90
C PHE A 59 -1.20 6.45 8.66
N GLN A 60 -0.25 7.40 8.74
CA GLN A 60 -0.51 8.81 8.46
C GLN A 60 -0.89 9.07 7.00
N SER A 61 -0.23 8.41 6.04
CA SER A 61 -0.56 8.53 4.62
C SER A 61 -1.96 8.00 4.33
N ARG A 62 -2.38 6.92 5.01
CA ARG A 62 -3.77 6.43 4.98
C ARG A 62 -4.76 7.42 5.60
N GLN A 63 -4.41 8.11 6.69
CA GLN A 63 -5.27 9.16 7.24
C GLN A 63 -5.43 10.34 6.26
N MET A 64 -4.34 10.76 5.61
CA MET A 64 -4.33 11.89 4.65
C MET A 64 -5.04 11.56 3.33
N LEU A 65 -4.95 10.33 2.84
CA LEU A 65 -5.67 9.90 1.63
C LEU A 65 -7.18 9.75 1.88
N ARG A 66 -7.59 9.49 3.13
CA ARG A 66 -8.99 9.26 3.54
C ARG A 66 -9.78 10.56 3.76
N SER A 67 -9.14 11.67 4.10
CA SER A 67 -9.80 12.99 4.18
C SER A 67 -10.26 13.55 2.82
N ARG A 68 -9.90 12.88 1.71
CA ARG A 68 -10.39 13.18 0.35
C ARG A 68 -11.53 12.28 -0.14
N SER A 69 -11.76 11.11 0.45
CA SER A 69 -12.80 10.16 0.01
C SER A 69 -14.09 10.35 0.81
N GLY A 70 -14.99 11.22 0.32
CA GLY A 70 -16.34 11.38 0.87
C GLY A 70 -17.21 10.14 0.69
N SER A 71 -18.19 9.98 1.59
CA SER A 71 -19.10 8.83 1.77
C SER A 71 -19.69 8.23 0.48
N GLY A 72 -19.49 6.92 0.30
CA GLY A 72 -20.09 6.10 -0.76
C GLY A 72 -21.08 5.07 -0.21
N SER A 73 -22.19 4.90 -0.94
CA SER A 73 -23.38 4.14 -0.58
C SER A 73 -23.25 2.65 -0.92
N GLY A 74 -23.65 1.80 0.02
CA GLY A 74 -23.98 0.39 -0.21
C GLY A 74 -24.55 -0.24 1.07
N LEU A 75 -25.86 -0.54 1.06
CA LEU A 75 -26.71 -1.25 2.07
C LEU A 75 -26.65 -0.83 3.55
N MET A 76 -25.66 -0.05 3.96
CA MET A 76 -25.48 0.53 5.28
C MET A 76 -25.73 2.04 5.22
N THR A 77 -26.33 2.60 6.27
CA THR A 77 -26.48 4.07 6.37
C THR A 77 -25.09 4.73 6.39
N ALA A 78 -25.01 5.99 5.96
CA ALA A 78 -23.75 6.75 6.00
C ALA A 78 -23.13 6.76 7.42
N GLU A 79 -23.98 6.69 8.44
CA GLU A 79 -23.60 6.58 9.84
C GLU A 79 -23.01 5.20 10.20
N GLN A 80 -23.61 4.11 9.72
CA GLN A 80 -23.07 2.76 9.90
C GLN A 80 -21.72 2.58 9.18
N LEU A 81 -21.55 3.20 8.01
CA LEU A 81 -20.28 3.23 7.31
C LEU A 81 -19.21 3.98 8.10
N ALA A 82 -19.55 5.16 8.63
CA ALA A 82 -18.65 5.96 9.46
C ALA A 82 -18.26 5.22 10.75
N GLN A 83 -19.22 4.53 11.39
CA GLN A 83 -18.96 3.70 12.57
C GLN A 83 -18.08 2.49 12.24
N ALA A 84 -18.34 1.79 11.13
CA ALA A 84 -17.51 0.68 10.68
C ALA A 84 -16.07 1.12 10.34
N GLN A 85 -15.92 2.29 9.71
CA GLN A 85 -14.62 2.89 9.42
C GLN A 85 -13.89 3.31 10.72
N ALA A 86 -14.59 3.94 11.67
CA ALA A 86 -14.01 4.30 12.96
C ALA A 86 -13.55 3.06 13.74
N LYS A 87 -14.38 2.00 13.76
CA LYS A 87 -14.02 0.71 14.36
C LYS A 87 -12.80 0.09 13.68
N GLN A 88 -12.74 0.11 12.36
CA GLN A 88 -11.59 -0.38 11.60
C GLN A 88 -10.31 0.39 11.95
N GLN A 89 -10.39 1.71 12.12
CA GLN A 89 -9.24 2.53 12.53
C GLN A 89 -8.77 2.19 13.95
N GLN A 90 -9.70 2.01 14.90
CA GLN A 90 -9.36 1.59 16.26
C GLN A 90 -8.67 0.21 16.27
N LEU A 91 -9.12 -0.72 15.43
CA LEU A 91 -8.48 -2.04 15.30
C LEU A 91 -7.07 -1.93 14.70
N GLU A 92 -6.88 -1.10 13.66
CA GLU A 92 -5.57 -0.85 13.04
C GLU A 92 -4.58 -0.21 14.04
N GLN A 93 -5.07 0.73 14.86
CA GLN A 93 -4.28 1.36 15.91
C GLN A 93 -3.90 0.34 17.00
N ALA A 94 -4.88 -0.41 17.53
CA ALA A 94 -4.62 -1.43 18.55
C ALA A 94 -3.66 -2.53 18.05
N ALA A 95 -3.73 -2.90 16.76
CA ALA A 95 -2.79 -3.84 16.15
C ALA A 95 -1.35 -3.28 16.10
N THR A 96 -1.22 -2.00 15.79
CA THR A 96 0.07 -1.28 15.78
C THR A 96 0.64 -1.14 17.19
N ASP A 97 -0.22 -0.86 18.17
CA ASP A 97 0.17 -0.75 19.58
C ASP A 97 0.67 -2.08 20.13
N LYS A 98 0.02 -3.20 19.81
CA LYS A 98 0.48 -4.54 20.19
C LYS A 98 1.88 -4.87 19.65
N LEU A 99 2.16 -4.50 18.40
CA LEU A 99 3.48 -4.67 17.80
C LEU A 99 4.54 -3.81 18.51
N THR A 100 4.19 -2.56 18.80
CA THR A 100 5.06 -1.63 19.53
C THR A 100 5.34 -2.12 20.95
N GLN A 101 4.32 -2.62 21.64
CA GLN A 101 4.43 -3.19 22.98
C GLN A 101 5.32 -4.43 22.99
N LEU A 102 5.12 -5.37 22.05
CA LEU A 102 5.95 -6.57 21.95
C LEU A 102 7.42 -6.20 21.71
N ALA A 103 7.69 -5.27 20.81
CA ALA A 103 9.05 -4.83 20.54
C ALA A 103 9.72 -4.15 21.76
N ARG A 104 8.98 -3.30 22.48
CA ARG A 104 9.46 -2.69 23.74
C ARG A 104 9.75 -3.75 24.80
N GLN A 105 8.87 -4.74 24.96
CA GLN A 105 9.08 -5.84 25.90
C GLN A 105 10.32 -6.68 25.55
N GLN A 106 10.54 -6.96 24.28
CA GLN A 106 11.74 -7.68 23.82
C GLN A 106 13.01 -6.85 24.09
N GLN A 107 12.97 -5.53 23.83
CA GLN A 107 14.09 -4.65 24.17
C GLN A 107 14.37 -4.63 25.68
N GLN A 108 13.35 -4.41 26.51
CA GLN A 108 13.51 -4.43 27.97
C GLN A 108 14.06 -5.76 28.47
N ARG A 109 13.62 -6.88 27.90
CA ARG A 109 14.15 -8.20 28.24
C ARG A 109 15.62 -8.34 27.88
N ARG A 110 16.06 -7.79 26.74
CA ARG A 110 17.49 -7.78 26.35
C ARG A 110 18.35 -6.91 27.25
N GLU A 111 17.78 -5.82 27.77
CA GLU A 111 18.46 -4.92 28.72
C GLU A 111 18.55 -5.55 30.12
N GLN A 112 17.51 -6.24 30.57
CA GLN A 112 17.47 -6.95 31.86
C GLN A 112 18.28 -8.24 31.86
N TYR A 113 18.28 -8.97 30.75
CA TYR A 113 18.96 -10.25 30.57
C TYR A 113 19.81 -10.21 29.31
N PRO A 114 20.96 -9.52 29.34
CA PRO A 114 21.87 -9.48 28.21
C PRO A 114 22.41 -10.89 27.92
N ALA A 115 22.47 -11.25 26.64
CA ALA A 115 23.03 -12.54 26.23
C ALA A 115 24.51 -12.65 26.65
N ALA A 116 24.93 -13.83 27.09
CA ALA A 116 26.28 -14.02 27.63
C ALA A 116 27.37 -13.94 26.56
N ASN A 117 27.01 -14.15 25.28
CA ASN A 117 27.94 -14.05 24.15
C ASN A 117 27.22 -13.63 22.86
N PRO A 118 27.97 -13.23 21.80
CA PRO A 118 27.38 -12.77 20.54
C PRO A 118 26.53 -13.82 19.82
N GLN A 119 26.86 -15.10 19.95
CA GLN A 119 26.10 -16.18 19.31
C GLN A 119 24.71 -16.32 19.96
N GLN A 120 24.64 -16.26 21.29
CA GLN A 120 23.39 -16.24 22.04
C GLN A 120 22.57 -14.97 21.75
N ALA A 121 23.23 -13.81 21.61
CA ALA A 121 22.58 -12.56 21.24
C ALA A 121 21.90 -12.66 19.86
N ALA A 122 22.60 -13.21 18.86
CA ALA A 122 22.05 -13.40 17.52
C ALA A 122 20.89 -14.41 17.50
N LEU A 123 20.97 -15.49 18.29
CA LEU A 123 19.88 -16.45 18.43
C LEU A 123 18.65 -15.83 19.12
N GLN A 124 18.85 -15.02 20.15
CA GLN A 124 17.79 -14.28 20.82
C GLN A 124 17.12 -13.29 19.86
N GLN A 125 17.91 -12.55 19.09
CA GLN A 125 17.42 -11.62 18.07
C GLN A 125 16.55 -12.33 17.03
N LYS A 126 17.00 -13.46 16.47
CA LYS A 126 16.21 -14.24 15.51
C LYS A 126 14.88 -14.73 16.08
N LYS A 127 14.84 -15.08 17.37
CA LYS A 127 13.60 -15.46 18.06
C LYS A 127 12.66 -14.25 18.21
N ASP A 128 13.19 -13.11 18.62
CA ASP A 128 12.44 -11.88 18.78
C ASP A 128 11.83 -11.41 17.45
N GLU A 129 12.64 -11.41 16.37
CA GLU A 129 12.23 -11.09 15.00
C GLU A 129 11.13 -12.04 14.51
N LYS A 130 11.28 -13.35 14.75
CA LYS A 130 10.25 -14.33 14.39
C LYS A 130 8.93 -14.06 15.11
N GLN A 131 8.95 -13.74 16.40
CA GLN A 131 7.73 -13.40 17.16
C GLN A 131 7.07 -12.13 16.63
N LEU A 132 7.85 -11.07 16.36
CA LEU A 132 7.35 -9.83 15.76
C LEU A 132 6.74 -10.10 14.38
N ASN A 133 7.37 -10.95 13.57
CA ASN A 133 6.89 -11.31 12.25
C ASN A 133 5.58 -12.09 12.30
N ILE A 134 5.46 -13.07 13.22
CA ILE A 134 4.21 -13.82 13.42
C ILE A 134 3.07 -12.87 13.81
N LEU A 135 3.31 -11.95 14.74
CA LEU A 135 2.30 -10.96 15.14
C LEU A 135 1.96 -10.00 13.99
N THR A 136 2.95 -9.62 13.18
CA THR A 136 2.74 -8.75 12.00
C THR A 136 1.86 -9.44 10.97
N VAL A 137 2.16 -10.70 10.63
CA VAL A 137 1.34 -11.48 9.68
C VAL A 137 -0.08 -11.68 10.21
N LYS A 138 -0.22 -11.96 11.52
CA LYS A 138 -1.52 -12.09 12.17
C LYS A 138 -2.34 -10.81 12.07
N ASN A 139 -1.75 -9.68 12.47
CA ASN A 139 -2.39 -8.38 12.40
C ASN A 139 -2.75 -7.99 10.96
N TYR A 140 -1.87 -8.27 9.99
CA TYR A 140 -2.17 -8.03 8.58
C TYR A 140 -3.40 -8.79 8.12
N ARG A 141 -3.45 -10.11 8.38
CA ARG A 141 -4.56 -10.97 8.01
C ARG A 141 -5.87 -10.56 8.66
N GLU A 142 -5.86 -10.28 9.96
CA GLU A 142 -7.07 -10.09 10.76
C GLU A 142 -7.61 -8.65 10.72
N VAL A 143 -6.73 -7.66 10.51
CA VAL A 143 -7.10 -6.25 10.64
C VAL A 143 -6.83 -5.50 9.34
N PHE A 144 -5.58 -5.48 8.87
CA PHE A 144 -5.20 -4.57 7.79
C PHE A 144 -5.75 -5.00 6.42
N LEU A 145 -5.68 -6.29 6.07
CA LEU A 145 -6.14 -6.80 4.78
C LEU A 145 -7.65 -6.58 4.59
N PRO A 146 -8.54 -6.93 5.54
CA PRO A 146 -9.96 -6.58 5.45
C PRO A 146 -10.18 -5.08 5.24
N GLY A 147 -9.47 -4.23 6.00
CA GLY A 147 -9.54 -2.77 5.83
C GLY A 147 -9.11 -2.31 4.43
N GLN A 148 -8.03 -2.87 3.87
CA GLN A 148 -7.58 -2.54 2.51
C GLN A 148 -8.60 -2.93 1.45
N VAL A 149 -9.16 -4.13 1.54
CA VAL A 149 -10.16 -4.62 0.58
C VAL A 149 -11.43 -3.78 0.63
N VAL A 150 -11.94 -3.48 1.83
CA VAL A 150 -13.13 -2.62 1.99
C VAL A 150 -12.90 -1.25 1.38
N ASN A 151 -11.76 -0.61 1.64
CA ASN A 151 -11.43 0.69 1.05
C ASN A 151 -11.32 0.62 -0.49
N ALA A 152 -10.71 -0.44 -1.03
CA ALA A 152 -10.58 -0.64 -2.46
C ALA A 152 -11.96 -0.81 -3.15
N LEU A 153 -12.85 -1.60 -2.55
CA LEU A 153 -14.23 -1.79 -3.03
C LEU A 153 -15.03 -0.49 -2.96
N GLN A 154 -14.91 0.28 -1.88
CA GLN A 154 -15.57 1.59 -1.77
C GLN A 154 -15.07 2.56 -2.84
N ALA A 155 -13.76 2.57 -3.11
CA ALA A 155 -13.16 3.43 -4.11
C ALA A 155 -13.56 3.08 -5.55
N GLN A 156 -14.16 1.91 -5.80
CA GLN A 156 -14.69 1.52 -7.12
C GLN A 156 -16.05 2.18 -7.44
N GLN A 157 -16.66 2.89 -6.48
CA GLN A 157 -17.96 3.52 -6.64
C GLN A 157 -17.89 5.03 -6.47
N LEU A 158 -18.78 5.76 -7.17
CA LEU A 158 -18.95 7.19 -6.92
C LEU A 158 -19.63 7.41 -5.56
N PRO A 159 -19.17 8.40 -4.76
CA PRO A 159 -19.86 8.77 -3.54
C PRO A 159 -21.25 9.34 -3.82
N ALA A 160 -22.17 9.26 -2.86
CA ALA A 160 -23.58 9.62 -3.09
C ALA A 160 -23.74 11.07 -3.60
N ARG A 161 -22.94 12.00 -3.05
CA ARG A 161 -22.88 13.38 -3.51
C ARG A 161 -22.37 13.51 -4.95
N ALA A 162 -21.38 12.71 -5.34
CA ALA A 162 -20.87 12.68 -6.72
C ALA A 162 -21.89 12.07 -7.69
N GLN A 163 -22.64 11.04 -7.26
CA GLN A 163 -23.73 10.49 -8.05
C GLN A 163 -24.85 11.52 -8.25
N GLN A 164 -25.21 12.28 -7.22
CA GLN A 164 -26.17 13.36 -7.33
C GLN A 164 -25.67 14.48 -8.25
N ASN A 165 -24.41 14.88 -8.13
CA ASN A 165 -23.80 15.84 -9.05
C ASN A 165 -23.88 15.34 -10.50
N LEU A 166 -23.54 14.07 -10.76
CA LEU A 166 -23.64 13.47 -12.09
C LEU A 166 -25.08 13.44 -12.63
N ARG A 167 -26.07 13.15 -11.77
CA ARG A 167 -27.49 13.23 -12.14
C ARG A 167 -27.92 14.66 -12.50
N ASN A 168 -27.63 15.63 -11.65
CA ASN A 168 -27.96 17.04 -11.89
C ASN A 168 -27.29 17.58 -13.18
N LEU A 169 -26.06 17.15 -13.42
CA LEU A 169 -25.31 17.43 -14.64
C LEU A 169 -26.04 16.84 -15.85
N ASN A 170 -26.38 15.55 -15.82
CA ASN A 170 -27.11 14.90 -16.91
C ASN A 170 -28.46 15.58 -17.21
N GLU A 171 -29.23 15.90 -16.17
CA GLU A 171 -30.54 16.56 -16.29
C GLU A 171 -30.42 17.89 -17.05
N SER A 172 -29.44 18.73 -16.69
CA SER A 172 -29.21 20.03 -17.32
C SER A 172 -28.97 19.93 -18.84
N LEU A 173 -28.17 18.97 -19.29
CA LEU A 173 -27.87 18.79 -20.72
C LEU A 173 -28.97 18.07 -21.51
N THR A 174 -29.88 17.38 -20.82
CA THR A 174 -31.08 16.79 -21.45
C THR A 174 -32.26 17.75 -21.49
N ASP A 175 -32.27 18.81 -20.66
CA ASP A 175 -33.35 19.78 -20.57
C ASP A 175 -33.39 20.73 -21.77
N LYS A 176 -34.52 20.71 -22.51
CA LYS A 176 -34.75 21.62 -23.65
C LYS A 176 -34.79 23.09 -23.23
N LEU A 177 -35.28 23.41 -22.04
CA LEU A 177 -35.37 24.78 -21.53
C LEU A 177 -33.99 25.32 -21.16
N TRP A 178 -33.13 24.49 -20.58
CA TRP A 178 -31.73 24.82 -20.36
C TRP A 178 -31.05 25.25 -21.66
N TRP A 179 -31.14 24.44 -22.72
CA TRP A 179 -30.53 24.78 -24.02
C TRP A 179 -31.05 26.10 -24.58
N LYS A 180 -32.36 26.36 -24.50
CA LYS A 180 -32.96 27.64 -24.95
C LYS A 180 -32.46 28.86 -24.16
N LYS A 181 -32.18 28.69 -22.87
CA LYS A 181 -31.65 29.75 -21.99
C LYS A 181 -30.16 30.03 -22.20
N GLN A 182 -29.43 29.08 -22.77
CA GLN A 182 -27.98 29.18 -22.98
C GLN A 182 -27.61 29.56 -24.43
N GLU A 183 -28.57 29.83 -25.32
CA GLU A 183 -28.29 30.29 -26.69
C GLU A 183 -27.58 31.66 -26.66
N GLY A 184 -26.24 31.69 -26.79
CA GLY A 184 -25.43 32.91 -26.77
C GLY A 184 -23.97 32.69 -26.34
N ALA A 185 -23.24 33.80 -26.11
CA ALA A 185 -21.80 33.83 -25.83
C ALA A 185 -21.34 33.06 -24.57
N GLY A 186 -22.26 32.59 -23.72
CA GLY A 186 -21.97 31.83 -22.50
C GLY A 186 -22.01 30.31 -22.64
N LEU A 187 -22.57 29.77 -23.74
CA LEU A 187 -22.78 28.32 -23.92
C LEU A 187 -21.48 27.53 -23.81
N THR A 188 -20.45 27.99 -24.52
CA THR A 188 -19.14 27.37 -24.56
C THR A 188 -18.51 27.28 -23.17
N ALA A 189 -18.54 28.37 -22.39
CA ALA A 189 -18.01 28.38 -21.03
C ALA A 189 -18.75 27.40 -20.11
N LYS A 190 -20.08 27.25 -20.28
CA LYS A 190 -20.89 26.27 -19.54
C LYS A 190 -20.55 24.84 -19.93
N LEU A 191 -20.35 24.56 -21.22
CA LEU A 191 -19.95 23.23 -21.71
C LEU A 191 -18.55 22.84 -21.24
N THR A 192 -17.61 23.79 -21.20
CA THR A 192 -16.26 23.58 -20.63
C THR A 192 -16.35 23.24 -19.14
N ALA A 193 -17.05 24.07 -18.34
CA ALA A 193 -17.22 23.81 -16.90
C ALA A 193 -17.90 22.45 -16.63
N TYR A 194 -18.83 22.05 -17.49
CA TYR A 194 -19.45 20.74 -17.44
C TYR A 194 -18.45 19.62 -17.68
N SER A 195 -17.68 19.73 -18.77
CA SER A 195 -16.64 18.76 -19.13
C SER A 195 -15.60 18.62 -18.03
N ASP A 196 -15.18 19.72 -17.41
CA ASP A 196 -14.22 19.71 -16.30
C ASP A 196 -14.78 18.97 -15.09
N THR A 197 -16.07 19.20 -14.78
CA THR A 197 -16.74 18.50 -13.69
C THR A 197 -16.85 17.00 -13.98
N LEU A 198 -17.27 16.62 -15.20
CA LEU A 198 -17.35 15.23 -15.62
C LEU A 198 -15.99 14.53 -15.59
N SER A 199 -14.94 15.21 -16.06
CA SER A 199 -13.56 14.72 -16.02
C SER A 199 -13.12 14.51 -14.58
N SER A 200 -13.33 15.49 -13.70
CA SER A 200 -12.98 15.41 -12.27
C SER A 200 -13.69 14.26 -11.54
N LEU A 201 -14.99 14.06 -11.81
CA LEU A 201 -15.76 12.95 -11.25
C LEU A 201 -15.23 11.59 -11.74
N THR A 202 -14.89 11.50 -13.03
CA THR A 202 -14.37 10.26 -13.62
C THR A 202 -12.95 9.95 -13.14
N THR A 203 -12.07 10.96 -13.04
CA THR A 203 -10.76 10.85 -12.40
C THR A 203 -10.88 10.37 -10.96
N SER A 204 -11.86 10.88 -10.21
CA SER A 204 -12.11 10.47 -8.83
C SER A 204 -12.58 9.02 -8.73
N LEU A 205 -13.46 8.58 -9.64
CA LEU A 205 -13.94 7.20 -9.72
C LEU A 205 -12.81 6.22 -10.07
N LEU A 206 -12.07 6.52 -11.13
CA LEU A 206 -11.01 5.66 -11.63
C LEU A 206 -9.75 5.72 -10.75
N GLY A 207 -9.59 6.78 -9.96
CA GLY A 207 -8.45 6.97 -9.06
C GLY A 207 -7.15 7.33 -9.79
N PHE A 208 -7.23 7.78 -11.03
CA PHE A 208 -6.10 8.22 -11.84
C PHE A 208 -6.53 9.30 -12.84
N ASP A 209 -5.54 10.07 -13.32
CA ASP A 209 -5.75 11.11 -14.32
C ASP A 209 -6.07 10.50 -15.71
N LEU A 210 -7.13 10.99 -16.35
CA LEU A 210 -7.60 10.53 -17.65
C LEU A 210 -6.65 10.89 -18.79
N ALA A 211 -5.84 11.95 -18.62
CA ALA A 211 -4.85 12.35 -19.61
C ALA A 211 -3.56 11.53 -19.51
N SER A 212 -3.29 10.95 -18.33
CA SER A 212 -2.09 10.19 -18.04
C SER A 212 -2.43 8.92 -17.23
N PRO A 213 -3.18 7.97 -17.82
CA PRO A 213 -3.54 6.75 -17.11
C PRO A 213 -2.27 5.94 -16.76
N PRO A 214 -2.21 5.33 -15.57
CA PRO A 214 -1.08 4.51 -15.16
C PRO A 214 -0.98 3.28 -16.05
N ALA A 215 0.24 2.72 -16.15
CA ALA A 215 0.45 1.45 -16.82
C ALA A 215 -0.31 0.33 -16.10
N MET A 216 -0.72 -0.70 -16.86
CA MET A 216 -1.30 -1.91 -16.30
C MET A 216 -0.32 -2.54 -15.30
N PRO A 217 -0.73 -2.79 -14.04
CA PRO A 217 0.09 -3.50 -13.10
C PRO A 217 0.49 -4.89 -13.61
N PRO A 218 1.63 -5.44 -13.16
CA PRO A 218 2.00 -6.80 -13.52
C PRO A 218 0.93 -7.80 -13.03
N PRO A 219 0.79 -8.96 -13.69
CA PRO A 219 -0.11 -10.02 -13.22
C PRO A 219 0.17 -10.37 -11.76
N PHE A 220 -0.90 -10.57 -10.99
CA PHE A 220 -0.80 -10.87 -9.57
C PHE A 220 0.10 -12.10 -9.33
N SER A 221 1.09 -11.95 -8.44
CA SER A 221 2.03 -13.01 -8.08
C SER A 221 2.36 -12.96 -6.60
N LEU A 222 2.27 -14.12 -5.94
CA LEU A 222 2.63 -14.26 -4.52
C LEU A 222 4.10 -14.61 -4.29
N THR A 223 4.89 -14.80 -5.34
CA THR A 223 6.24 -15.40 -5.26
C THR A 223 7.14 -14.67 -4.25
N GLY A 224 7.21 -13.33 -4.34
CA GLY A 224 7.99 -12.52 -3.39
C GLY A 224 7.48 -12.61 -1.96
N LEU A 225 6.16 -12.60 -1.76
CA LEU A 225 5.56 -12.71 -0.44
C LEU A 225 5.79 -14.10 0.17
N THR A 226 5.70 -15.16 -0.63
CA THR A 226 5.98 -16.52 -0.16
C THR A 226 7.42 -16.69 0.28
N ALA A 227 8.38 -16.07 -0.42
CA ALA A 227 9.77 -16.06 -0.01
C ALA A 227 9.95 -15.32 1.33
N GLN A 228 9.35 -14.13 1.49
CA GLN A 228 9.38 -13.37 2.73
C GLN A 228 8.76 -14.13 3.92
N LEU A 229 7.64 -14.82 3.69
CA LEU A 229 7.00 -15.65 4.71
C LEU A 229 7.89 -16.84 5.10
N ALA A 230 8.59 -17.46 4.15
CA ALA A 230 9.52 -18.56 4.43
C ALA A 230 10.72 -18.12 5.29
N THR A 231 11.18 -16.87 5.15
CA THR A 231 12.33 -16.31 5.87
C THR A 231 11.99 -15.46 7.08
N HIS A 232 10.71 -15.38 7.48
CA HIS A 232 10.23 -14.56 8.60
C HIS A 232 10.48 -13.04 8.44
N THR A 233 10.41 -12.51 7.22
CA THR A 233 10.65 -11.09 6.91
C THR A 233 9.46 -10.48 6.16
N PHE A 234 8.25 -10.66 6.70
CA PHE A 234 7.01 -10.23 6.05
C PHE A 234 6.93 -8.71 5.96
N ASP A 235 6.82 -8.22 4.73
CA ASP A 235 6.60 -6.80 4.45
C ASP A 235 5.10 -6.54 4.20
N GLN A 236 4.48 -5.85 5.15
CA GLN A 236 3.08 -5.44 5.08
C GLN A 236 2.81 -4.49 3.91
N THR A 237 3.77 -3.64 3.53
CA THR A 237 3.63 -2.68 2.43
C THR A 237 3.65 -3.42 1.10
N ALA A 238 4.56 -4.38 0.91
CA ALA A 238 4.57 -5.25 -0.26
C ALA A 238 3.25 -6.03 -0.40
N ALA A 239 2.75 -6.61 0.70
CA ALA A 239 1.45 -7.30 0.69
C ALA A 239 0.28 -6.35 0.40
N THR A 240 0.32 -5.12 0.92
CA THR A 240 -0.70 -4.10 0.63
C THR A 240 -0.65 -3.67 -0.84
N GLN A 241 0.55 -3.58 -1.43
CA GLN A 241 0.70 -3.18 -2.82
C GLN A 241 0.03 -4.17 -3.77
N LEU A 242 0.12 -5.48 -3.50
CA LEU A 242 -0.59 -6.50 -4.28
C LEU A 242 -2.12 -6.28 -4.32
N VAL A 243 -2.72 -5.81 -3.22
CA VAL A 243 -4.15 -5.47 -3.17
C VAL A 243 -4.45 -4.21 -3.99
N ARG A 244 -3.58 -3.20 -3.91
CA ARG A 244 -3.72 -1.95 -4.67
C ARG A 244 -3.58 -2.19 -6.16
N ASP A 245 -2.61 -2.99 -6.58
CA ASP A 245 -2.35 -3.35 -7.97
C ASP A 245 -3.53 -4.15 -8.55
N ALA A 246 -4.08 -5.09 -7.78
CA ALA A 246 -5.27 -5.84 -8.18
C ALA A 246 -6.50 -4.90 -8.35
N ALA A 247 -6.75 -4.02 -7.39
CA ALA A 247 -7.84 -3.04 -7.48
C ALA A 247 -7.65 -2.07 -8.65
N LEU A 248 -6.42 -1.62 -8.92
CA LEU A 248 -6.11 -0.76 -10.05
C LEU A 248 -6.30 -1.48 -11.38
N SER A 249 -5.92 -2.75 -11.46
CA SER A 249 -6.13 -3.59 -12.66
C SER A 249 -7.62 -3.70 -12.98
N ASP A 250 -8.46 -3.99 -11.98
CA ASP A 250 -9.92 -4.02 -12.14
C ASP A 250 -10.45 -2.68 -12.67
N LYS A 251 -9.97 -1.55 -12.12
CA LYS A 251 -10.39 -0.20 -12.55
C LYS A 251 -9.92 0.16 -13.95
N LEU A 252 -8.70 -0.17 -14.33
CA LEU A 252 -8.16 0.11 -15.67
C LEU A 252 -8.95 -0.65 -16.73
N VAL A 253 -9.19 -1.95 -16.51
CA VAL A 253 -9.97 -2.79 -17.43
C VAL A 253 -11.43 -2.33 -17.52
N ALA A 254 -12.08 -2.07 -16.39
CA ALA A 254 -13.48 -1.64 -16.39
C ALA A 254 -13.67 -0.22 -16.95
N GLY A 255 -12.71 0.67 -16.70
CA GLY A 255 -12.77 2.11 -16.93
C GLY A 255 -12.26 2.60 -18.27
N GLU A 256 -11.55 1.79 -19.06
CA GLU A 256 -10.93 2.20 -20.33
C GLU A 256 -11.91 2.93 -21.27
N GLN A 257 -13.07 2.32 -21.54
CA GLN A 257 -14.06 2.89 -22.45
C GLN A 257 -14.77 4.11 -21.86
N LEU A 258 -14.93 4.17 -20.53
CA LEU A 258 -15.47 5.33 -19.84
C LEU A 258 -14.51 6.53 -19.95
N ALA A 259 -13.22 6.31 -19.69
CA ALA A 259 -12.19 7.33 -19.83
C ALA A 259 -12.15 7.88 -21.28
N LYS A 260 -12.23 6.99 -22.27
CA LYS A 260 -12.32 7.37 -23.69
C LYS A 260 -13.56 8.20 -24.00
N ALA A 261 -14.74 7.80 -23.50
CA ALA A 261 -15.99 8.54 -23.73
C ALA A 261 -15.95 9.95 -23.12
N VAL A 262 -15.36 10.10 -21.93
CA VAL A 262 -15.20 11.40 -21.26
C VAL A 262 -14.19 12.29 -21.98
N ASN A 263 -13.04 11.74 -22.42
CA ASN A 263 -12.07 12.48 -23.23
C ASN A 263 -12.66 12.95 -24.57
N ASN A 264 -13.50 12.11 -25.22
CA ASN A 264 -14.23 12.52 -26.42
C ASN A 264 -15.21 13.66 -26.15
N PHE A 265 -15.97 13.60 -25.04
CA PHE A 265 -16.85 14.70 -24.63
C PHE A 265 -16.07 16.00 -24.40
N ARG A 266 -14.91 15.91 -23.74
CA ARG A 266 -14.02 17.05 -23.51
C ARG A 266 -13.54 17.67 -24.82
N SER A 267 -13.16 16.86 -25.80
CA SER A 267 -12.76 17.35 -27.12
C SER A 267 -13.87 18.13 -27.83
N LEU A 268 -15.14 17.72 -27.68
CA LEU A 268 -16.29 18.44 -28.21
C LEU A 268 -16.47 19.81 -27.55
N SER A 269 -16.28 19.90 -26.23
CA SER A 269 -16.33 21.20 -25.54
C SER A 269 -15.21 22.15 -26.01
N THR A 270 -14.00 21.63 -26.25
CA THR A 270 -12.88 22.44 -26.74
C THR A 270 -13.08 22.88 -28.19
N ALA A 271 -13.60 22.00 -29.05
CA ALA A 271 -13.92 22.33 -30.44
C ALA A 271 -15.02 23.40 -30.54
N ALA A 272 -16.02 23.36 -29.65
CA ALA A 272 -17.07 24.37 -29.55
C ALA A 272 -16.58 25.77 -29.13
N VAL A 273 -15.38 25.88 -28.54
CA VAL A 273 -14.71 27.17 -28.28
C VAL A 273 -14.13 27.78 -29.55
N GLN A 274 -13.72 26.94 -30.51
CA GLN A 274 -12.98 27.34 -31.69
C GLN A 274 -13.87 27.58 -32.92
N SER A 275 -15.06 27.00 -32.96
CA SER A 275 -16.02 27.16 -34.06
C SER A 275 -17.03 28.30 -33.81
N SER A 276 -17.23 29.17 -34.81
CA SER A 276 -18.23 30.24 -34.82
C SER A 276 -19.67 29.77 -34.47
N PRO A 277 -20.57 30.67 -34.02
CA PRO A 277 -21.88 30.35 -33.43
C PRO A 277 -22.92 29.73 -34.39
N THR A 278 -22.56 29.51 -35.65
CA THR A 278 -23.49 29.33 -36.77
C THR A 278 -24.20 27.96 -36.79
N ASN A 279 -23.89 27.03 -35.88
CA ASN A 279 -24.45 25.66 -35.90
C ASN A 279 -24.82 25.11 -34.50
N SER A 280 -25.48 25.93 -33.67
CA SER A 280 -25.91 25.58 -32.31
C SER A 280 -26.77 24.31 -32.22
N LYS A 281 -27.61 24.04 -33.23
CA LYS A 281 -28.44 22.83 -33.30
C LYS A 281 -27.60 21.56 -33.42
N LYS A 282 -26.59 21.57 -34.31
CA LYS A 282 -25.67 20.45 -34.50
C LYS A 282 -24.83 20.21 -33.25
N LEU A 283 -24.31 21.28 -32.65
CA LEU A 283 -23.57 21.19 -31.38
C LEU A 283 -24.40 20.55 -30.28
N LYS A 284 -25.69 20.92 -30.16
CA LYS A 284 -26.60 20.31 -29.21
C LYS A 284 -26.79 18.81 -29.48
N GLU A 285 -26.97 18.40 -30.73
CA GLU A 285 -27.10 16.99 -31.11
C GLU A 285 -25.83 16.20 -30.76
N ASP A 286 -24.65 16.74 -31.07
CA ASP A 286 -23.35 16.13 -30.77
C ASP A 286 -23.10 16.00 -29.25
N VAL A 287 -23.40 17.05 -28.48
CA VAL A 287 -23.28 17.04 -27.01
C VAL A 287 -24.23 16.01 -26.40
N GLN A 288 -25.49 15.94 -26.85
CA GLN A 288 -26.47 14.97 -26.36
C GLN A 288 -26.08 13.53 -26.72
N ALA A 289 -25.56 13.30 -27.93
CA ALA A 289 -25.08 11.99 -28.35
C ALA A 289 -23.85 11.53 -27.54
N SER A 290 -22.90 12.43 -27.31
CA SER A 290 -21.73 12.14 -26.48
C SER A 290 -22.13 11.86 -25.04
N LEU A 291 -23.09 12.61 -24.48
CA LEU A 291 -23.59 12.39 -23.13
C LEU A 291 -24.26 11.00 -22.97
N ARG A 292 -25.08 10.58 -23.94
CA ARG A 292 -25.65 9.22 -23.96
C ARG A 292 -24.57 8.16 -23.94
N THR A 293 -23.48 8.39 -24.68
CA THR A 293 -22.33 7.47 -24.71
C THR A 293 -21.62 7.41 -23.35
N VAL A 294 -21.38 8.55 -22.71
CA VAL A 294 -20.80 8.62 -21.36
C VAL A 294 -21.66 7.87 -20.35
N ASN A 295 -22.98 8.08 -20.35
CA ASN A 295 -23.90 7.40 -19.43
C ASN A 295 -23.91 5.89 -19.65
N LYS A 296 -23.94 5.45 -20.91
CA LYS A 296 -23.86 4.03 -21.26
C LYS A 296 -22.55 3.40 -20.79
N GLU A 297 -21.42 4.07 -20.96
CA GLU A 297 -20.13 3.54 -20.49
C GLU A 297 -19.97 3.62 -18.97
N MET A 298 -20.64 4.55 -18.28
CA MET A 298 -20.72 4.59 -16.82
C MET A 298 -21.48 3.38 -16.27
N GLU A 299 -22.63 3.02 -16.87
CA GLU A 299 -23.37 1.79 -16.50
C GLU A 299 -22.54 0.53 -16.78
N ARG A 300 -21.88 0.49 -17.94
CA ARG A 300 -20.98 -0.62 -18.30
C ARG A 300 -19.78 -0.72 -17.37
N TYR A 301 -19.23 0.39 -16.90
CA TYR A 301 -18.18 0.39 -15.89
C TYR A 301 -18.65 -0.34 -14.63
N TYR A 302 -19.85 -0.02 -14.10
CA TYR A 302 -20.37 -0.72 -12.92
C TYR A 302 -20.63 -2.22 -13.17
N ALA A 303 -21.05 -2.60 -14.38
CA ALA A 303 -21.21 -4.01 -14.73
C ALA A 303 -19.86 -4.74 -14.89
N ARG A 304 -18.85 -4.07 -15.46
CA ARG A 304 -17.50 -4.64 -15.63
C ARG A 304 -16.79 -4.77 -14.28
N ILE A 305 -16.90 -3.77 -13.41
CA ILE A 305 -16.25 -3.79 -12.09
C ILE A 305 -16.88 -4.85 -11.17
N SER A 306 -18.19 -5.11 -11.28
CA SER A 306 -18.85 -6.17 -10.52
C SER A 306 -18.49 -7.57 -11.02
N ALA A 307 -18.20 -7.71 -12.31
CA ALA A 307 -17.68 -8.94 -12.92
C ALA A 307 -16.15 -9.08 -12.77
N ALA A 308 -15.46 -8.05 -12.29
CA ALA A 308 -14.02 -8.09 -12.08
C ALA A 308 -13.69 -8.90 -10.82
N HIS A 309 -12.58 -9.66 -10.86
CA HIS A 309 -12.24 -10.61 -9.81
C HIS A 309 -10.81 -10.45 -9.28
N ALA A 310 -9.98 -9.56 -9.84
CA ALA A 310 -8.57 -9.51 -9.45
C ALA A 310 -8.42 -9.15 -7.97
N LEU A 311 -9.18 -8.17 -7.46
CA LEU A 311 -9.16 -7.82 -6.04
C LEU A 311 -9.59 -8.98 -5.12
N THR A 312 -10.67 -9.68 -5.50
CA THR A 312 -11.17 -10.83 -4.71
C THR A 312 -10.18 -12.00 -4.73
N ASP A 313 -9.55 -12.26 -5.88
CA ASP A 313 -8.57 -13.34 -6.01
C ASP A 313 -7.28 -13.01 -5.24
N ALA A 314 -6.82 -11.76 -5.31
CA ALA A 314 -5.70 -11.28 -4.50
C ALA A 314 -5.99 -11.43 -3.00
N GLN A 315 -7.19 -11.04 -2.54
CA GLN A 315 -7.61 -11.21 -1.15
C GLN A 315 -7.59 -12.69 -0.74
N LYS A 316 -8.21 -13.58 -1.52
CA LYS A 316 -8.24 -15.03 -1.23
C LYS A 316 -6.83 -15.60 -1.14
N ALA A 317 -5.96 -15.26 -2.08
CA ALA A 317 -4.59 -15.74 -2.14
C ALA A 317 -3.75 -15.25 -0.95
N LEU A 318 -3.89 -13.96 -0.56
CA LEU A 318 -3.23 -13.39 0.61
C LEU A 318 -3.74 -13.99 1.93
N LEU A 319 -5.06 -14.22 2.05
CA LEU A 319 -5.63 -14.89 3.22
C LEU A 319 -5.10 -16.31 3.36
N LYS A 320 -5.02 -17.05 2.24
CA LYS A 320 -4.49 -18.42 2.22
C LYS A 320 -3.02 -18.44 2.64
N SER A 321 -2.16 -17.67 1.99
CA SER A 321 -0.71 -17.68 2.26
C SER A 321 -0.37 -17.28 3.69
N THR A 322 -1.04 -16.24 4.22
CA THR A 322 -0.85 -15.80 5.61
C THR A 322 -1.41 -16.81 6.61
N SER A 323 -2.55 -17.45 6.32
CA SER A 323 -3.11 -18.52 7.15
C SER A 323 -2.18 -19.73 7.23
N ASP A 324 -1.65 -20.18 6.08
CA ASP A 324 -0.74 -21.31 6.00
C ASP A 324 0.55 -21.05 6.79
N TYR A 325 1.09 -19.83 6.69
CA TYR A 325 2.26 -19.42 7.47
C TYR A 325 1.97 -19.42 8.99
N LEU A 326 0.83 -18.86 9.42
CA LEU A 326 0.47 -18.81 10.84
C LEU A 326 0.22 -20.21 11.40
N ALA A 327 -0.43 -21.10 10.64
CA ALA A 327 -0.66 -22.48 11.03
C ALA A 327 0.65 -23.24 11.25
N LYS A 328 1.64 -23.05 10.37
CA LYS A 328 2.99 -23.64 10.50
C LYS A 328 3.77 -23.10 11.70
N ASN A 329 3.45 -21.89 12.17
CA ASN A 329 4.17 -21.20 13.25
C ASN A 329 3.31 -21.01 14.51
N ARG A 330 2.30 -21.86 14.73
CA ARG A 330 1.43 -21.83 15.92
C ARG A 330 2.10 -22.32 17.21
N LYS A 331 3.32 -22.88 17.14
CA LYS A 331 4.09 -23.36 18.28
C LYS A 331 4.89 -22.24 18.92
#